data_AF-A0A382FY38-F1
#
_entry.id   AF-A0A382FY38-F1
#
_cell.length_a   1.000
_cell.length_b   1.000
_cell.length_c   1.000
_cell.angle_alpha   90.00
_cell.angle_beta   90.00
_cell.angle_gamma   90.00
#
_symmetry.space_group_name_H-M   'P 1'
#
loop_
_entity.id
_entity.type
_entity.pdbx_description
1 polymer ?
#
loop_
_entity_poly.entity_id
_entity_poly.type
_entity_poly.pdbx_seq_one_letter_code
_entity_poly.pdbx_strand_id
1 'polypeptide(L)'
;MLQDRYGFGAIEAGGLISVLAVMGVIGALVAGVAGDRYPRRRVMGIIVGFECVGFFLLVLGDFGFVYAFLILFGFGQGSHALNRAILGEYFGNSHYARLWGILSMATTPLAAAGPIYAGWVSDSSGYGEVVSTFMVLYGISAILYWNCKRPAPPIVHAKSS
;
A
#
# COMPACT_ATOMS: atom_id res chain seq x y z
N MET A 1 -24.62 -0.03 2.92
CA MET A 1 -24.63 1.45 2.86
C MET A 1 -24.12 2.06 1.54
N LEU A 2 -23.26 1.41 0.75
CA LEU A 2 -22.99 1.82 -0.66
C LEU A 2 -24.06 1.31 -1.67
N GLN A 3 -24.86 0.32 -1.27
CA GLN A 3 -25.91 -0.29 -2.11
C GLN A 3 -27.18 0.56 -2.18
N ASP A 4 -27.58 1.21 -1.08
CA ASP A 4 -28.88 1.90 -1.00
C ASP A 4 -28.90 3.30 -1.61
N ARG A 5 -27.73 3.93 -1.87
CA ARG A 5 -27.66 5.35 -2.26
C ARG A 5 -27.48 5.60 -3.76
N TYR A 6 -27.04 4.60 -4.53
CA TYR A 6 -26.65 4.79 -5.94
C TYR A 6 -27.21 3.73 -6.91
N GLY A 7 -27.95 2.71 -6.43
CA GLY A 7 -28.49 1.67 -7.31
C GLY A 7 -27.42 0.76 -7.93
N PHE A 8 -26.22 0.71 -7.35
CA PHE A 8 -25.18 -0.22 -7.78
C PHE A 8 -25.64 -1.65 -7.52
N GLY A 9 -25.89 -2.41 -8.59
CA GLY A 9 -26.16 -3.83 -8.49
C GLY A 9 -24.95 -4.54 -7.87
N ALA A 10 -25.16 -5.63 -7.13
CA ALA A 10 -24.08 -6.43 -6.55
C ALA A 10 -22.99 -6.82 -7.57
N ILE A 11 -23.37 -6.86 -8.86
CA ILE A 11 -22.51 -7.10 -10.02
C ILE A 11 -21.48 -5.98 -10.22
N GLU A 12 -21.87 -4.70 -10.12
CA GLU A 12 -20.95 -3.57 -10.34
C GLU A 12 -19.95 -3.43 -9.19
N ALA A 13 -20.40 -3.60 -7.94
CA ALA A 13 -19.50 -3.66 -6.79
C ALA A 13 -18.51 -4.84 -6.90
N GLY A 14 -18.98 -6.01 -7.36
CA GLY A 14 -18.12 -7.15 -7.68
C GLY A 14 -17.12 -6.83 -8.79
N GLY A 15 -17.53 -6.07 -9.81
CA GLY A 15 -16.67 -5.61 -10.90
C GLY A 15 -15.52 -4.73 -10.40
N LEU A 16 -15.78 -3.78 -9.49
CA LEU A 16 -14.75 -2.91 -8.93
C LEU A 16 -13.71 -3.71 -8.11
N ILE A 17 -14.16 -4.69 -7.33
CA ILE A 17 -13.28 -5.59 -6.58
C ILE A 17 -12.43 -6.44 -7.53
N SER A 18 -13.02 -6.89 -8.64
CA SER A 18 -12.33 -7.67 -9.68
C SER A 18 -11.22 -6.85 -10.35
N VAL A 19 -11.50 -5.59 -10.68
CA VAL A 19 -10.50 -4.66 -11.23
C VAL A 19 -9.35 -4.48 -10.26
N LEU A 20 -9.65 -4.27 -8.98
CA LEU A 20 -8.63 -4.11 -7.95
C LEU A 20 -7.75 -5.36 -7.81
N ALA A 21 -8.34 -6.56 -7.85
CA ALA A 21 -7.62 -7.82 -7.79
C ALA A 21 -6.70 -8.03 -9.01
N VAL A 22 -7.21 -7.80 -10.23
CA VAL A 22 -6.42 -7.93 -11.47
C VAL A 22 -5.27 -6.93 -11.48
N MET A 23 -5.53 -5.68 -11.13
CA MET A 23 -4.49 -4.64 -11.06
C MET A 23 -3.46 -4.95 -9.97
N GLY A 24 -3.87 -5.58 -8.87
CA GLY A 24 -2.97 -6.14 -7.87
C GLY A 24 -2.00 -7.16 -8.43
N VAL A 25 -2.48 -8.11 -9.24
CA VAL A 25 -1.59 -9.11 -9.87
C VAL A 25 -0.60 -8.43 -10.83
N ILE A 26 -1.08 -7.50 -11.64
CA ILE A 26 -0.23 -6.75 -12.58
C ILE A 26 0.81 -5.93 -11.81
N GLY A 27 0.40 -5.24 -10.75
CA GLY A 27 1.27 -4.46 -9.87
C GLY A 27 2.37 -5.31 -9.25
N ALA A 28 2.03 -6.49 -8.74
CA ALA A 28 3.00 -7.43 -8.18
C ALA A 28 4.04 -7.88 -9.22
N LEU A 29 3.60 -8.21 -10.44
CA LEU A 29 4.50 -8.62 -11.53
C LEU A 29 5.42 -7.48 -11.97
N VAL A 30 4.87 -6.29 -12.21
CA VAL A 30 5.66 -5.13 -12.64
C VAL A 30 6.63 -4.70 -11.55
N ALA A 31 6.19 -4.65 -10.28
CA ALA A 31 7.06 -4.33 -9.15
C ALA A 31 8.13 -5.41 -8.91
N GLY A 32 7.83 -6.68 -9.17
CA GLY A 32 8.81 -7.77 -9.13
C GLY A 32 9.90 -7.58 -10.18
N VAL A 33 9.52 -7.46 -11.46
CA VAL A 33 10.47 -7.26 -12.57
C VAL A 33 11.25 -5.95 -12.41
N ALA A 34 10.59 -4.86 -12.02
CA ALA A 34 11.24 -3.58 -11.78
C ALA A 34 12.15 -3.63 -10.54
N GLY A 35 11.76 -4.38 -9.50
CA GLY A 35 12.54 -4.58 -8.29
C GLY A 35 13.81 -5.41 -8.49
N ASP A 36 13.84 -6.25 -9.53
CA ASP A 36 15.03 -7.03 -9.88
C ASP A 36 16.03 -6.21 -10.72
N ARG A 37 15.56 -5.21 -11.48
CA ARG A 37 16.40 -4.30 -12.29
C ARG A 37 16.82 -3.02 -11.56
N TYR A 38 16.00 -2.52 -10.65
CA TYR A 38 16.20 -1.25 -9.95
C TYR A 38 16.23 -1.47 -8.44
N PRO A 39 16.84 -0.56 -7.65
CA PRO A 39 16.77 -0.66 -6.21
C PRO A 39 15.31 -0.66 -5.74
N ARG A 40 14.86 -1.78 -5.19
CA ARG A 40 13.47 -2.04 -4.75
C ARG A 40 12.84 -0.89 -3.94
N ARG A 41 13.65 -0.13 -3.19
CA ARG A 41 13.23 1.10 -2.49
C ARG A 41 12.71 2.21 -3.40
N ARG A 42 13.40 2.52 -4.50
CA ARG A 42 12.94 3.55 -5.46
C ARG A 42 11.66 3.11 -6.14
N VAL A 43 11.56 1.82 -6.46
CA VAL A 43 10.36 1.20 -7.04
C VAL A 43 9.17 1.36 -6.09
N MET A 44 9.32 0.97 -4.80
CA MET A 44 8.27 1.18 -3.79
C MET A 44 7.93 2.66 -3.60
N GLY A 45 8.91 3.56 -3.54
CA GLY A 45 8.65 4.99 -3.37
C GLY A 45 7.84 5.61 -4.52
N ILE A 46 8.13 5.23 -5.77
CA ILE A 46 7.36 5.65 -6.94
C ILE A 46 5.93 5.10 -6.87
N ILE A 47 5.78 3.84 -6.48
CA ILE A 47 4.48 3.17 -6.42
C ILE A 47 3.58 3.77 -5.33
N VAL A 48 4.12 3.99 -4.13
CA VAL A 48 3.38 4.67 -3.05
C VAL A 48 3.08 6.12 -3.42
N GLY A 49 3.95 6.76 -4.21
CA GLY A 49 3.67 8.06 -4.83
C GLY A 49 2.47 8.04 -5.77
N PHE A 50 2.35 7.02 -6.63
CA PHE A 50 1.18 6.83 -7.49
C PHE A 50 -0.10 6.56 -6.69
N GLU A 51 -0.03 5.81 -5.58
CA GLU A 51 -1.17 5.63 -4.68
C GLU A 51 -1.61 6.96 -4.06
N CYS A 52 -0.66 7.81 -3.64
CA CYS A 52 -0.96 9.14 -3.12
C CYS A 52 -1.65 10.04 -4.17
N VAL A 53 -1.22 9.96 -5.43
CA VAL A 53 -1.90 10.67 -6.55
C VAL A 53 -3.30 10.11 -6.77
N GLY A 54 -3.49 8.79 -6.62
CA GLY A 54 -4.82 8.17 -6.66
C GLY A 54 -5.75 8.72 -5.59
N PHE A 55 -5.27 8.85 -4.34
CA PHE A 55 -6.05 9.47 -3.27
C PHE A 55 -6.34 10.95 -3.53
N PHE A 56 -5.39 11.69 -4.08
CA PHE A 56 -5.60 13.09 -4.48
C PHE A 56 -6.70 13.24 -5.52
N LEU A 57 -6.74 12.36 -6.53
CA LEU A 57 -7.81 12.31 -7.53
C LEU A 57 -9.18 12.02 -6.90
N LEU A 58 -9.22 11.21 -5.84
CA LEU A 58 -10.43 10.92 -5.08
C LEU A 58 -10.93 12.12 -4.27
N VAL A 59 -10.02 12.96 -3.75
CA VAL A 59 -10.37 14.21 -3.04
C VAL A 59 -11.03 15.23 -3.98
N LEU A 60 -10.71 15.21 -5.28
CA LEU A 60 -11.32 16.10 -6.29
C LEU A 60 -12.81 15.78 -6.53
N GLY A 61 -13.33 14.65 -6.05
CA GLY A 61 -14.76 14.39 -5.90
C GLY A 61 -15.51 13.99 -7.17
N ASP A 62 -14.84 13.78 -8.30
CA ASP A 62 -15.50 13.35 -9.54
C ASP A 62 -15.60 11.81 -9.63
N PHE A 63 -16.77 11.33 -10.03
CA PHE A 63 -17.05 9.89 -10.14
C PHE A 63 -16.15 9.21 -11.18
N GLY A 64 -15.73 9.94 -12.22
CA GLY A 64 -14.79 9.43 -13.22
C GLY A 64 -13.41 9.06 -12.64
N PHE A 65 -13.00 9.69 -11.55
CA PHE A 65 -11.68 9.44 -10.93
C PHE A 65 -11.63 8.19 -10.04
N VAL A 66 -12.78 7.59 -9.71
CA VAL A 66 -12.83 6.35 -8.91
C VAL A 66 -12.16 5.19 -9.64
N TYR A 67 -12.34 5.08 -10.96
CA TYR A 67 -11.68 4.06 -11.77
C TYR A 67 -10.16 4.28 -11.83
N ALA A 68 -9.71 5.53 -11.97
CA ALA A 68 -8.29 5.87 -11.94
C ALA A 68 -7.66 5.52 -10.58
N PHE A 69 -8.36 5.84 -9.49
CA PHE A 69 -7.95 5.43 -8.15
C PHE A 69 -7.84 3.91 -8.02
N LEU A 70 -8.85 3.15 -8.43
CA LEU A 70 -8.84 1.68 -8.32
C LEU A 70 -7.69 1.04 -9.09
N ILE A 71 -7.34 1.58 -10.25
CA ILE A 71 -6.21 1.11 -11.05
C ILE A 71 -4.89 1.41 -10.33
N LEU A 72 -4.69 2.66 -9.91
CA LEU A 72 -3.46 3.10 -9.22
C LEU A 72 -3.27 2.38 -7.88
N PHE A 73 -4.33 2.31 -7.09
CA PHE A 73 -4.35 1.67 -5.78
C PHE A 73 -4.22 0.15 -5.88
N GLY A 74 -4.94 -0.49 -6.82
CA GLY A 74 -4.79 -1.92 -7.08
C GLY A 74 -3.35 -2.26 -7.47
N PHE A 75 -2.77 -1.49 -8.39
CA PHE A 75 -1.37 -1.64 -8.78
C PHE A 75 -0.40 -1.47 -7.60
N GLY A 76 -0.66 -0.50 -6.72
CA GLY A 76 0.11 -0.28 -5.50
C GLY A 76 0.06 -1.45 -4.52
N GLN A 77 -1.14 -1.95 -4.24
CA GLN A 77 -1.37 -3.08 -3.34
C GLN A 77 -0.59 -4.34 -3.73
N GLY A 78 -0.55 -4.67 -5.02
CA GLY A 78 0.24 -5.79 -5.54
C GLY A 78 1.72 -5.69 -5.22
N SER A 79 2.22 -4.47 -5.18
CA SER A 79 3.64 -4.17 -5.00
C SER A 79 4.08 -4.30 -3.54
N HIS A 80 3.16 -4.30 -2.58
CA HIS A 80 3.49 -4.55 -1.17
C HIS A 80 4.05 -5.95 -0.90
N ALA A 81 3.87 -6.91 -1.83
CA ALA A 81 4.59 -8.19 -1.77
C ALA A 81 6.12 -7.98 -1.82
N LEU A 82 6.59 -6.96 -2.54
CA LEU A 82 8.01 -6.60 -2.63
C LEU A 82 8.58 -6.12 -1.28
N ASN A 83 7.77 -5.48 -0.42
CA ASN A 83 8.21 -5.08 0.92
C ASN A 83 8.66 -6.29 1.76
N ARG A 84 7.97 -7.42 1.61
CA ARG A 84 8.32 -8.67 2.29
C ARG A 84 9.66 -9.21 1.77
N ALA A 85 9.89 -9.17 0.46
CA ALA A 85 11.16 -9.55 -0.15
C ALA A 85 12.33 -8.63 0.28
N ILE A 86 12.10 -7.31 0.30
CA ILE A 86 13.09 -6.31 0.75
C ILE A 86 13.53 -6.57 2.20
N LEU A 87 12.59 -6.90 3.09
CA LEU A 87 12.90 -7.21 4.48
C LEU A 87 13.78 -8.46 4.60
N GLY A 88 13.54 -9.47 3.76
CA GLY A 88 14.36 -10.68 3.70
C GLY A 88 15.78 -10.41 3.24
N GLU A 89 15.95 -9.54 2.24
CA GLU A 89 17.26 -9.11 1.73
C GLU A 89 18.04 -8.26 2.76
N TYR A 90 17.37 -7.39 3.53
CA TYR A 90 18.05 -6.48 4.47
C TYR A 90 18.46 -7.14 5.79
N PHE A 91 17.68 -8.06 6.33
CA PHE A 91 17.92 -8.62 7.66
C PHE A 91 18.37 -10.08 7.65
N GLY A 92 18.42 -10.71 6.48
CA GLY A 92 18.77 -12.11 6.31
C GLY A 92 17.67 -13.07 6.82
N ASN A 93 17.60 -14.26 6.23
CA ASN A 93 16.55 -15.24 6.54
C ASN A 93 16.53 -15.71 8.01
N SER A 94 17.63 -15.59 8.76
CA SER A 94 17.74 -16.15 10.11
C SER A 94 16.95 -15.39 11.19
N HIS A 95 16.65 -14.10 10.97
CA HIS A 95 15.84 -13.29 11.91
C HIS A 95 14.58 -12.70 11.24
N TYR A 96 14.37 -12.98 9.96
CA TYR A 96 13.24 -12.49 9.18
C TYR A 96 11.90 -12.76 9.85
N ALA A 97 11.64 -14.00 10.29
CA ALA A 97 10.38 -14.36 10.94
C ALA A 97 10.11 -13.57 12.23
N ARG A 98 11.16 -13.27 13.01
CA ARG A 98 11.04 -12.51 14.26
C ARG A 98 10.76 -11.03 13.98
N LEU A 99 11.49 -10.43 13.05
CA LEU A 99 11.29 -9.03 12.66
C LEU A 99 9.94 -8.83 11.98
N TRP A 100 9.58 -9.73 11.07
CA TRP A 100 8.28 -9.72 10.41
C TRP A 100 7.15 -9.97 11.39
N GLY A 101 7.37 -10.80 12.42
CA GLY A 101 6.46 -10.97 13.55
C GLY A 101 6.23 -9.66 14.32
N ILE A 102 7.30 -8.94 14.68
CA ILE A 102 7.19 -7.64 15.36
C ILE A 102 6.45 -6.62 14.48
N LEU A 103 6.81 -6.53 13.20
CA LEU A 103 6.12 -5.66 12.24
C LEU A 103 4.65 -6.03 12.12
N SER A 104 4.34 -7.33 12.03
CA SER A 104 2.96 -7.81 11.94
C SER A 104 2.15 -7.48 13.18
N MET A 105 2.74 -7.59 14.38
CA MET A 105 2.08 -7.22 15.62
C MET A 105 1.80 -5.72 15.71
N ALA A 106 2.61 -4.88 15.06
CA ALA A 106 2.30 -3.46 14.93
C ALA A 106 1.25 -3.20 13.85
N THR A 107 1.36 -3.82 12.68
CA THR A 107 0.46 -3.54 11.54
C THR A 107 -0.93 -4.12 11.72
N THR A 108 -1.09 -5.25 12.39
CA THR A 108 -2.39 -5.92 12.58
C THR A 108 -3.39 -5.05 13.34
N PRO A 109 -3.06 -4.48 14.53
CA PRO A 109 -3.98 -3.58 15.21
C PRO A 109 -4.19 -2.28 14.45
N LEU A 110 -3.18 -1.75 13.74
CA LEU A 110 -3.37 -0.58 12.87
C LEU A 110 -4.36 -0.86 11.72
N ALA A 111 -4.27 -2.04 11.10
CA ALA A 111 -5.17 -2.47 10.04
C ALA A 111 -6.59 -2.69 10.55
N ALA A 112 -6.75 -3.16 11.79
CA ALA A 112 -8.06 -3.27 12.44
C ALA A 112 -8.63 -1.90 12.85
N ALA A 113 -7.77 -0.97 13.28
CA ALA A 113 -8.17 0.39 13.65
C ALA A 113 -8.55 1.25 12.43
N GLY A 114 -7.99 0.98 11.25
CA GLY A 114 -8.24 1.75 10.02
C GLY A 114 -9.73 1.87 9.65
N PRO A 115 -10.47 0.75 9.50
CA PRO A 115 -11.91 0.77 9.20
C PRO A 115 -12.74 1.42 10.31
N ILE A 116 -12.35 1.24 11.57
CA ILE A 116 -13.05 1.82 12.73
C ILE A 116 -12.92 3.34 12.70
N TYR A 117 -11.72 3.85 12.47
CA TYR A 117 -11.45 5.28 12.31
C TYR A 117 -12.17 5.85 11.09
N ALA A 118 -12.10 5.15 9.95
CA ALA A 118 -12.77 5.55 8.72
C ALA A 118 -14.29 5.67 8.91
N GLY A 119 -14.91 4.70 9.59
CA GLY A 119 -16.34 4.75 9.92
C GLY A 119 -16.69 5.94 10.80
N TRP A 120 -15.96 6.11 11.92
CA TRP A 120 -16.22 7.17 12.88
C TRP A 120 -16.06 8.59 12.31
N VAL A 121 -15.00 8.81 11.52
CA VAL A 121 -14.77 10.10 10.84
C VAL A 121 -15.75 10.31 9.69
N SER A 122 -16.13 9.25 8.96
CA SER A 122 -17.15 9.37 7.90
C SER A 122 -18.51 9.80 8.44
N ASP A 123 -18.85 9.38 9.66
CA ASP A 123 -20.12 9.71 10.32
C ASP A 123 -20.16 11.16 10.83
N SER A 124 -19.01 11.73 11.18
CA SER A 124 -18.91 13.07 11.78
C SER A 124 -18.67 14.18 10.75
N SER A 125 -17.77 13.95 9.78
CA SER A 125 -17.29 14.97 8.85
C SER A 125 -17.51 14.64 7.37
N GLY A 126 -17.96 13.42 7.06
CA GLY A 126 -18.12 12.93 5.70
C GLY A 126 -16.85 12.28 5.12
N TYR A 127 -17.04 11.55 4.01
CA TYR A 127 -16.00 10.71 3.38
C TYR A 127 -14.77 11.48 2.88
N GLY A 128 -14.91 12.77 2.57
CA GLY A 128 -13.80 13.59 2.08
C GLY A 128 -12.65 13.70 3.09
N GLU A 129 -12.97 13.86 4.38
CA GLU A 129 -11.94 14.02 5.43
C GLU A 129 -11.20 12.71 5.73
N VAL A 130 -11.89 11.57 5.57
CA VAL A 130 -11.28 10.24 5.64
C VAL A 130 -10.24 10.09 4.53
N VAL A 131 -10.63 10.38 3.28
CA VAL A 131 -9.76 10.26 2.11
C VAL A 131 -8.55 11.18 2.22
N SER A 132 -8.72 12.43 2.67
CA SER A 132 -7.60 13.35 2.87
C SER A 132 -6.62 12.88 3.95
N THR A 133 -7.12 12.26 5.01
CA THR A 133 -6.26 11.71 6.09
C THR A 133 -5.40 10.56 5.55
N PHE A 134 -6.00 9.63 4.79
CA PHE A 134 -5.25 8.56 4.14
C PHE A 134 -4.27 9.10 3.08
N MET A 135 -4.65 10.14 2.32
CA MET A 135 -3.74 10.80 1.37
C MET A 135 -2.48 11.34 2.06
N VAL A 136 -2.64 12.05 3.19
CA VAL A 136 -1.51 12.59 3.94
C VAL A 136 -0.63 11.46 4.50
N LEU A 137 -1.23 10.39 5.03
CA LEU A 137 -0.49 9.22 5.51
C LEU A 137 0.32 8.55 4.39
N TYR A 138 -0.29 8.34 3.22
CA TYR A 138 0.40 7.78 2.05
C TYR A 138 1.50 8.72 1.52
N GLY A 139 1.28 10.04 1.56
CA GLY A 139 2.31 11.03 1.24
C GLY A 139 3.50 10.98 2.18
N ILE A 140 3.25 10.89 3.50
CA ILE A 140 4.30 10.72 4.51
C ILE A 140 5.04 9.39 4.28
N SER A 141 4.33 8.30 3.99
CA SER A 141 4.93 7.01 3.64
C SER A 141 5.80 7.12 2.38
N ALA A 142 5.37 7.80 1.33
CA ALA A 142 6.16 8.00 0.11
C ALA A 142 7.47 8.76 0.42
N ILE A 143 7.39 9.82 1.23
CA ILE A 143 8.56 10.60 1.67
C ILE A 143 9.48 9.76 2.55
N LEU A 144 8.93 8.94 3.46
CA LEU A 144 9.70 8.00 4.28
C LEU A 144 10.39 6.95 3.42
N TYR A 145 9.71 6.35 2.44
CA TYR A 145 10.34 5.42 1.48
C TYR A 145 11.45 6.11 0.69
N TRP A 146 11.23 7.36 0.28
CA TRP A 146 12.25 8.17 -0.40
C TRP A 146 13.43 8.51 0.50
N ASN A 147 13.23 8.66 1.81
CA ASN A 147 14.27 9.05 2.79
C ASN A 147 14.91 7.86 3.56
N CYS A 148 14.28 6.69 3.59
CA CYS A 148 14.74 5.47 4.27
C CYS A 148 16.05 4.92 3.69
N LYS A 149 17.20 5.50 4.07
CA LYS A 149 18.53 4.99 3.73
C LYS A 149 18.62 3.52 4.14
N ARG A 150 19.12 2.67 3.22
CA ARG A 150 19.43 1.27 3.48
C ARG A 150 20.24 1.20 4.78
N PRO A 151 19.79 0.47 5.82
CA PRO A 151 20.71 0.04 6.85
C PRO A 151 21.82 -0.74 6.16
N ALA A 152 23.08 -0.42 6.46
CA ALA A 152 24.20 -1.17 5.91
C ALA A 152 23.99 -2.66 6.22
N PRO A 153 24.20 -3.57 5.24
CA PRO A 153 24.08 -5.00 5.49
C PRO A 153 24.93 -5.37 6.71
N PRO A 154 24.44 -6.22 7.62
CA PRO A 154 25.22 -6.66 8.75
C PRO A 154 26.51 -7.29 8.22
N ILE A 155 27.65 -6.75 8.63
CA ILE A 155 28.98 -7.32 8.40
C ILE A 155 28.95 -8.74 8.97
N VAL A 156 28.80 -9.73 8.08
CA VAL A 156 28.98 -11.13 8.43
C VAL A 156 30.47 -11.26 8.77
N HIS A 157 30.80 -11.28 10.05
CA HIS A 157 32.11 -11.74 10.49
C HIS A 157 32.24 -13.18 10.03
N ALA A 158 32.95 -13.38 8.92
CA ALA A 158 33.39 -14.70 8.48
C ALA A 158 34.14 -15.32 9.66
N LYS A 159 33.54 -16.34 10.27
CA LYS A 159 34.17 -17.10 11.33
C LYS A 159 35.31 -17.89 10.66
N SER A 160 36.53 -17.37 10.75
CA SER A 160 37.73 -18.15 10.44
C SER A 160 37.92 -19.16 11.57
N SER A 161 37.63 -20.42 11.31
CA SER A 161 38.12 -21.55 12.11
C SER A 161 38.12 -22.80 11.26
#